data_AF-A0A7Z0RTC7-F1
#
_entry.id   AF-A0A7Z0RTC7-F1
#
_cell.length_a   1.000
_cell.length_b   1.000
_cell.length_c   1.000
_cell.angle_alpha   90.00
_cell.angle_beta   90.00
_cell.angle_gamma   90.00
#
_symmetry.space_group_name_H-M   'P 1'
#
loop_
_entity.id
_entity.type
_entity.pdbx_description
1 polymer ?
#
loop_
_entity_poly.entity_id
_entity_poly.type
_entity_poly.pdbx_seq_one_letter_code
_entity_poly.pdbx_strand_id
1 'polypeptide(L)'
;MRKTLAVTLLGGTFAFSSLTVSAYESELFSLKNRWEHTVTQAPKNEREDILNALADEANALAEQHSDSADVLVWKGIVLAALAREKGGLGALGNAKDARDALERAIEIDPTGNNGSAYVTLGALYDRVPGGLISFGDADTAEQMFQRALEIRPEGIDVNYYYATFLREEGATQAAREHAKRAVNGSARDSRKASDEALREDAASLLKNL
;
A
#
# COMPACT_ATOMS: atom_id res chain seq x y z
N MET A 1 68.08 -13.66 37.82
CA MET A 1 67.80 -12.50 36.93
C MET A 1 66.64 -12.85 36.02
N ARG A 2 65.50 -12.17 36.20
CA ARG A 2 64.25 -12.36 35.45
C ARG A 2 64.35 -11.66 34.09
N LYS A 3 63.88 -12.28 33.00
CA LYS A 3 63.50 -11.59 31.77
C LYS A 3 62.09 -12.04 31.38
N THR A 4 61.21 -11.06 31.30
CA THR A 4 59.76 -11.12 31.13
C THR A 4 59.37 -11.44 29.69
N LEU A 5 58.36 -12.31 29.51
CA LEU A 5 57.64 -12.49 28.24
C LEU A 5 56.66 -11.32 28.04
N ALA A 6 56.70 -10.71 26.85
CA ALA A 6 55.67 -9.78 26.40
C ALA A 6 54.65 -10.55 25.56
N VAL A 7 53.39 -10.55 26.00
CA VAL A 7 52.24 -11.06 25.25
C VAL A 7 51.55 -9.86 24.61
N THR A 8 51.56 -9.79 23.28
CA THR A 8 50.85 -8.76 22.52
C THR A 8 49.43 -9.24 22.26
N LEU A 9 48.44 -8.69 22.97
CA LEU A 9 47.03 -8.83 22.62
C LEU A 9 46.70 -7.88 21.44
N LEU A 10 46.34 -8.42 20.28
CA LEU A 10 45.61 -7.67 19.26
C LEU A 10 44.12 -7.63 19.67
N GLY A 11 43.66 -6.47 20.14
CA GLY A 11 42.23 -6.20 20.34
C GLY A 11 41.56 -5.91 19.01
N GLY A 12 40.58 -6.73 18.63
CA GLY A 12 39.71 -6.47 17.50
C GLY A 12 38.61 -5.48 17.89
N THR A 13 38.59 -4.30 17.29
CA THR A 13 37.49 -3.35 17.37
C THR A 13 36.33 -3.82 16.49
N PHE A 14 35.32 -4.42 17.10
CA PHE A 14 33.99 -4.55 16.49
C PHE A 14 33.31 -3.17 16.53
N ALA A 15 33.24 -2.50 15.39
CA ALA A 15 32.39 -1.32 15.23
C ALA A 15 30.92 -1.78 15.19
N PHE A 16 30.22 -1.68 16.32
CA PHE A 16 28.77 -1.77 16.35
C PHE A 16 28.21 -0.52 15.66
N SER A 17 27.75 -0.67 14.43
CA SER A 17 26.95 0.36 13.77
C SER A 17 25.58 0.38 14.46
N SER A 18 25.32 1.38 15.29
CA SER A 18 23.99 1.61 15.86
C SER A 18 23.04 1.95 14.72
N LEU A 19 21.98 1.15 14.56
CA LEU A 19 20.87 1.45 13.67
C LEU A 19 20.09 2.63 14.27
N THR A 20 20.42 3.86 13.89
CA THR A 20 19.57 5.02 14.16
C THR A 20 18.43 5.02 13.14
N VAL A 21 17.26 4.53 13.54
CA VAL A 21 16.01 4.76 12.80
C VAL A 21 15.81 6.28 12.72
N SER A 22 15.57 6.80 11.52
CA SER A 22 15.37 8.24 11.34
C SER A 22 14.03 8.67 11.96
N ALA A 23 13.89 9.96 12.30
CA ALA A 23 12.62 10.49 12.81
C ALA A 23 11.46 10.25 11.84
N TYR A 24 11.70 10.44 10.54
CA TYR A 24 10.69 10.25 9.50
C TYR A 24 10.27 8.78 9.33
N GLU A 25 11.17 7.82 9.55
CA GLU A 25 10.83 6.39 9.49
C GLU A 25 9.88 6.00 10.62
N SER A 26 10.05 6.58 11.81
CA SER A 26 9.13 6.40 12.94
C SER A 26 7.77 7.03 12.68
N GLU A 27 7.74 8.24 12.11
CA GLU A 27 6.50 8.92 11.72
C GLU A 27 5.74 8.14 10.66
N LEU A 28 6.45 7.69 9.61
CA LEU A 28 5.89 6.85 8.57
C LEU A 28 5.34 5.56 9.18
N PHE A 29 6.10 4.85 10.02
CA PHE A 29 5.62 3.64 10.71
C PHE A 29 4.33 3.90 11.51
N SER A 30 4.26 5.00 12.26
CA SER A 30 3.04 5.41 12.99
C SER A 30 1.85 5.65 12.05
N LEU A 31 2.07 6.31 10.92
CA LEU A 31 1.07 6.52 9.86
C LEU A 31 0.53 5.17 9.33
N LYS A 32 1.43 4.21 9.00
CA LYS A 32 1.06 2.88 8.50
C LYS A 32 0.10 2.15 9.45
N ASN A 33 0.46 2.12 10.74
CA ASN A 33 -0.32 1.42 11.77
C ASN A 33 -1.68 2.07 12.02
N ARG A 34 -1.74 3.40 12.09
CA ARG A 34 -3.01 4.12 12.28
C ARG A 34 -3.93 3.97 11.08
N TRP A 35 -3.38 4.03 9.86
CA TRP A 35 -4.14 3.73 8.65
C TRP A 35 -4.73 2.33 8.69
N GLU A 36 -3.92 1.31 9.04
CA GLU A 36 -4.38 -0.08 9.07
C GLU A 36 -5.48 -0.28 10.13
N HIS A 37 -5.31 0.27 11.33
CA HIS A 37 -6.34 0.26 12.36
C HIS A 37 -7.64 0.94 11.87
N THR A 38 -7.53 2.05 11.15
CA THR A 38 -8.69 2.80 10.67
C THR A 38 -9.50 2.01 9.66
N VAL A 39 -8.85 1.42 8.65
CA VAL A 39 -9.57 0.70 7.58
C VAL A 39 -10.12 -0.66 8.04
N THR A 40 -9.57 -1.23 9.11
CA THR A 40 -9.98 -2.55 9.63
C THR A 40 -10.93 -2.49 10.81
N GLN A 41 -10.70 -1.59 11.77
CA GLN A 41 -11.36 -1.64 13.10
C GLN A 41 -12.20 -0.40 13.41
N ALA A 42 -11.89 0.76 12.85
CA ALA A 42 -12.63 1.98 13.19
C ALA A 42 -14.10 1.91 12.71
N PRO A 43 -15.06 2.49 13.46
CA PRO A 43 -16.45 2.62 13.05
C PRO A 43 -16.56 3.39 11.73
N LYS A 44 -17.43 2.94 10.81
CA LYS A 44 -17.53 3.51 9.46
C LYS A 44 -17.79 5.03 9.47
N ASN A 45 -18.57 5.52 10.42
CA ASN A 45 -18.89 6.94 10.57
C ASN A 45 -17.74 7.82 11.10
N GLU A 46 -16.61 7.21 11.52
CA GLU A 46 -15.42 7.93 12.01
C GLU A 46 -14.25 7.84 11.03
N ARG A 47 -14.29 6.92 10.06
CA ARG A 47 -13.16 6.65 9.16
C ARG A 47 -12.76 7.85 8.31
N GLU A 48 -13.74 8.60 7.78
CA GLU A 48 -13.46 9.76 6.92
C GLU A 48 -12.65 10.81 7.68
N ASP A 49 -13.08 11.21 8.88
CA ASP A 49 -12.40 12.22 9.69
C ASP A 49 -10.98 11.77 10.08
N ILE A 50 -10.82 10.51 10.48
CA ILE A 50 -9.50 9.96 10.83
C ILE A 50 -8.58 9.92 9.61
N LEU A 51 -9.08 9.45 8.46
CA LEU A 51 -8.31 9.40 7.22
C LEU A 51 -7.96 10.78 6.69
N ASN A 52 -8.80 11.80 6.92
CA ASN A 52 -8.48 13.17 6.57
C ASN A 52 -7.27 13.67 7.36
N ALA A 53 -7.24 13.44 8.68
CA ALA A 53 -6.08 13.79 9.50
C ALA A 53 -4.81 13.02 9.06
N LEU A 54 -4.93 11.72 8.76
CA LEU A 54 -3.80 10.93 8.25
C LEU A 54 -3.32 11.43 6.88
N ALA A 55 -4.22 11.93 6.03
CA ALA A 55 -3.86 12.49 4.72
C ALA A 55 -3.05 13.79 4.88
N ASP A 56 -3.42 14.66 5.83
CA ASP A 56 -2.65 15.87 6.16
C ASP A 56 -1.24 15.51 6.63
N GLU A 57 -1.10 14.50 7.49
CA GLU A 57 0.20 14.01 7.96
C GLU A 57 1.03 13.40 6.82
N ALA A 58 0.41 12.59 5.95
CA ALA A 58 1.10 11.98 4.82
C ALA A 58 1.56 13.03 3.80
N ASN A 59 0.79 14.10 3.60
CA ASN A 59 1.18 15.23 2.77
C ASN A 59 2.39 15.96 3.36
N ALA A 60 2.35 16.30 4.65
CA ALA A 60 3.48 16.97 5.32
C ALA A 60 4.77 16.13 5.26
N LEU A 61 4.65 14.81 5.41
CA LEU A 61 5.80 13.90 5.29
C LEU A 61 6.35 13.86 3.85
N ALA A 62 5.47 13.83 2.85
CA ALA A 62 5.88 13.84 1.44
C ALA A 62 6.49 15.17 0.99
N GLU A 63 6.10 16.30 1.59
CA GLU A 63 6.75 17.60 1.34
C GLU A 63 8.21 17.60 1.81
N GLN A 64 8.49 16.95 2.94
CA GLN A 64 9.84 16.86 3.50
C GLN A 64 10.69 15.77 2.84
N HIS A 65 10.05 14.75 2.27
CA HIS A 65 10.69 13.54 1.71
C HIS A 65 10.16 13.20 0.31
N SER A 66 10.16 14.19 -0.58
CA SER A 66 9.57 14.08 -1.93
C SER A 66 10.30 13.10 -2.88
N ASP A 67 11.49 12.62 -2.50
CA ASP A 67 12.29 11.63 -3.20
C ASP A 67 12.18 10.22 -2.57
N SER A 68 11.40 10.06 -1.51
CA SER A 68 11.18 8.75 -0.88
C SER A 68 9.97 8.04 -1.49
N ALA A 69 10.25 6.98 -2.26
CA ALA A 69 9.20 6.15 -2.85
C ALA A 69 8.25 5.57 -1.80
N ASP A 70 8.74 5.09 -0.64
CA ASP A 70 7.89 4.51 0.41
C ASP A 70 6.93 5.56 1.01
N VAL A 71 7.41 6.79 1.25
CA VAL A 71 6.56 7.90 1.72
C VAL A 71 5.48 8.22 0.70
N LEU A 72 5.84 8.32 -0.58
CA LEU A 72 4.90 8.62 -1.65
C LEU A 72 3.86 7.50 -1.86
N VAL A 73 4.27 6.23 -1.79
CA VAL A 73 3.30 5.11 -1.83
C VAL A 73 2.31 5.21 -0.69
N TRP A 74 2.76 5.51 0.53
CA TRP A 74 1.87 5.60 1.68
C TRP A 74 0.96 6.83 1.64
N LYS A 75 1.44 7.98 1.14
CA LYS A 75 0.58 9.11 0.79
C LYS A 75 -0.54 8.67 -0.16
N GLY A 76 -0.17 7.98 -1.23
CA GLY A 76 -1.13 7.47 -2.20
C GLY A 76 -2.19 6.54 -1.59
N ILE A 77 -1.77 5.61 -0.74
CA ILE A 77 -2.67 4.65 -0.09
C ILE A 77 -3.63 5.33 0.89
N VAL A 78 -3.14 6.29 1.68
CA VAL A 78 -3.98 7.05 2.61
C VAL A 78 -5.01 7.88 1.86
N LEU A 79 -4.59 8.61 0.82
CA LEU A 79 -5.48 9.43 0.00
C LEU A 79 -6.50 8.60 -0.78
N ALA A 80 -6.11 7.43 -1.31
CA ALA A 80 -7.03 6.50 -1.96
C ALA A 80 -8.07 5.94 -0.98
N ALA A 81 -7.67 5.64 0.26
CA ALA A 81 -8.60 5.23 1.30
C ALA A 81 -9.58 6.37 1.68
N LEU A 82 -9.09 7.59 1.84
CA LEU A 82 -9.93 8.76 2.11
C LEU A 82 -10.92 9.01 0.98
N ALA A 83 -10.47 8.94 -0.28
CA ALA A 83 -11.33 9.09 -1.46
C ALA A 83 -12.45 8.04 -1.45
N ARG A 84 -12.15 6.79 -1.09
CA ARG A 84 -13.14 5.71 -0.99
C ARG A 84 -14.18 5.96 0.10
N GLU A 85 -13.78 6.39 1.30
CA GLU A 85 -14.73 6.65 2.39
C GLU A 85 -15.60 7.88 2.10
N LYS A 86 -15.02 8.93 1.54
CA LYS A 86 -15.73 10.18 1.21
C LYS A 86 -16.72 10.03 0.05
N GLY A 87 -16.32 9.31 -1.00
CA GLY A 87 -17.12 9.10 -2.20
C GLY A 87 -17.52 10.39 -2.94
N GLY A 88 -18.31 10.22 -4.01
CA GLY A 88 -18.87 11.33 -4.79
C GLY A 88 -17.83 12.29 -5.39
N LEU A 89 -18.28 13.51 -5.74
CA LEU A 89 -17.40 14.52 -6.35
C LEU A 89 -16.33 15.05 -5.38
N GLY A 90 -16.60 15.00 -4.07
CA GLY A 90 -15.67 15.46 -3.03
C GLY A 90 -14.42 14.59 -2.86
N ALA A 91 -14.43 13.37 -3.44
CA ALA A 91 -13.32 12.42 -3.40
C ALA A 91 -12.33 12.58 -4.57
N LEU A 92 -12.72 13.24 -5.66
CA LEU A 92 -11.93 13.24 -6.91
C LEU A 92 -10.57 13.95 -6.75
N GLY A 93 -10.49 14.99 -5.94
CA GLY A 93 -9.22 15.66 -5.61
C GLY A 93 -8.24 14.69 -4.95
N ASN A 94 -8.68 14.04 -3.87
CA ASN A 94 -7.89 13.03 -3.15
C ASN A 94 -7.48 11.86 -4.06
N ALA A 95 -8.36 11.42 -4.96
CA ALA A 95 -8.05 10.34 -5.90
C ALA A 95 -6.95 10.74 -6.92
N LYS A 96 -6.97 11.99 -7.40
CA LYS A 96 -5.92 12.52 -8.30
C LYS A 96 -4.59 12.66 -7.57
N ASP A 97 -4.60 13.24 -6.38
CA ASP A 97 -3.39 13.40 -5.57
C ASP A 97 -2.80 12.04 -5.16
N ALA A 98 -3.66 11.03 -4.94
CA ALA A 98 -3.23 9.66 -4.71
C ALA A 98 -2.52 9.07 -5.93
N ARG A 99 -3.15 9.18 -7.12
CA ARG A 99 -2.57 8.71 -8.39
C ARG A 99 -1.20 9.34 -8.62
N ASP A 100 -1.11 10.66 -8.54
CA ASP A 100 0.12 11.40 -8.85
C ASP A 100 1.27 11.01 -7.90
N ALA A 101 0.97 10.80 -6.61
CA ALA A 101 1.96 10.32 -5.65
C ALA A 101 2.45 8.89 -5.97
N LEU A 102 1.55 8.00 -6.38
CA LEU A 102 1.87 6.60 -6.68
C LEU A 102 2.65 6.46 -7.99
N GLU A 103 2.29 7.23 -9.02
CA GLU A 103 3.03 7.30 -10.27
C GLU A 103 4.45 7.82 -10.01
N ARG A 104 4.58 8.90 -9.23
CA ARG A 104 5.90 9.41 -8.84
C ARG A 104 6.70 8.39 -8.02
N ALA A 105 6.06 7.63 -7.14
CA ALA A 105 6.73 6.59 -6.38
C ALA A 105 7.29 5.48 -7.29
N ILE A 106 6.54 5.08 -8.32
CA ILE A 106 6.96 4.06 -9.28
C ILE A 106 8.13 4.53 -10.16
N GLU A 107 8.20 5.83 -10.47
CA GLU A 107 9.37 6.41 -11.15
C GLU A 107 10.66 6.29 -10.31
N ILE A 108 10.54 6.39 -8.98
CA ILE A 108 11.68 6.30 -8.05
C ILE A 108 12.03 4.84 -7.75
N ASP A 109 11.03 4.01 -7.47
CA ASP A 109 11.13 2.57 -7.22
C ASP A 109 10.15 1.81 -8.12
N PRO A 110 10.62 1.22 -9.24
CA PRO A 110 9.78 0.46 -10.17
C PRO A 110 9.14 -0.81 -9.59
N THR A 111 9.48 -1.21 -8.36
CA THR A 111 8.78 -2.28 -7.66
C THR A 111 7.53 -1.77 -6.92
N GLY A 112 7.36 -0.45 -6.79
CA GLY A 112 6.17 0.18 -6.25
C GLY A 112 5.85 -0.26 -4.81
N ASN A 113 6.87 -0.36 -3.95
CA ASN A 113 6.74 -0.89 -2.59
C ASN A 113 6.12 -2.31 -2.60
N ASN A 114 6.82 -3.22 -3.28
CA ASN A 114 6.43 -4.61 -3.46
C ASN A 114 5.00 -4.76 -4.05
N GLY A 115 4.71 -4.02 -5.11
CA GLY A 115 3.45 -4.07 -5.84
C GLY A 115 2.30 -3.25 -5.25
N SER A 116 2.46 -2.69 -4.04
CA SER A 116 1.38 -1.95 -3.36
C SER A 116 0.93 -0.71 -4.14
N ALA A 117 1.86 -0.01 -4.79
CA ALA A 117 1.54 1.15 -5.61
C ALA A 117 0.64 0.78 -6.79
N TYR A 118 0.99 -0.30 -7.49
CA TYR A 118 0.24 -0.81 -8.63
C TYR A 118 -1.17 -1.29 -8.26
N VAL A 119 -1.34 -2.03 -7.15
CA VAL A 119 -2.68 -2.42 -6.67
C VAL A 119 -3.56 -1.19 -6.42
N THR A 120 -2.99 -0.18 -5.77
CA THR A 120 -3.72 1.05 -5.41
C THR A 120 -4.08 1.87 -6.66
N LEU A 121 -3.16 1.98 -7.62
CA LEU A 121 -3.43 2.63 -8.92
C LEU A 121 -4.52 1.89 -9.69
N GLY A 122 -4.44 0.57 -9.79
CA GLY A 122 -5.47 -0.23 -10.46
C GLY A 122 -6.85 0.04 -9.85
N ALA A 123 -6.93 0.05 -8.52
CA ALA A 123 -8.18 0.34 -7.81
C ALA A 123 -8.70 1.78 -8.03
N LEU A 124 -7.82 2.76 -8.23
CA LEU A 124 -8.18 4.15 -8.52
C LEU A 124 -8.70 4.31 -9.95
N TYR A 125 -7.96 3.79 -10.94
CA TYR A 125 -8.34 3.83 -12.36
C TYR A 125 -9.67 3.11 -12.63
N ASP A 126 -9.96 2.06 -11.87
CA ASP A 126 -11.23 1.32 -11.87
C ASP A 126 -12.41 2.14 -11.30
N ARG A 127 -12.22 2.82 -10.16
CA ARG A 127 -13.33 3.36 -9.36
C ARG A 127 -13.77 4.77 -9.70
N VAL A 128 -12.92 5.57 -10.33
CA VAL A 128 -13.29 6.95 -10.69
C VAL A 128 -13.88 6.99 -12.11
N PRO A 129 -14.76 7.95 -12.44
CA PRO A 129 -15.25 8.09 -13.80
C PRO A 129 -14.13 8.39 -14.80
N GLY A 130 -14.28 8.03 -16.07
CA GLY A 130 -13.39 8.49 -17.15
C GLY A 130 -13.72 9.90 -17.65
N GLY A 131 -13.05 10.31 -18.74
CA GLY A 131 -13.35 11.55 -19.48
C GLY A 131 -12.57 12.80 -19.01
N LEU A 132 -12.96 13.98 -19.50
CA LEU A 132 -12.15 15.21 -19.37
C LEU A 132 -11.87 15.66 -17.93
N ILE A 133 -12.73 15.31 -16.97
CA ILE A 133 -12.68 15.83 -15.59
C ILE A 133 -12.00 14.84 -14.63
N SER A 134 -11.99 13.56 -14.95
CA SER A 134 -11.51 12.47 -14.09
C SER A 134 -10.51 11.60 -14.88
N PHE A 135 -10.07 10.47 -14.34
CA PHE A 135 -8.98 9.69 -14.93
C PHE A 135 -9.25 8.20 -15.01
N GLY A 136 -10.50 7.77 -14.80
CA GLY A 136 -10.86 6.37 -14.84
C GLY A 136 -10.61 5.78 -16.22
N ASP A 137 -9.98 4.61 -16.23
CA ASP A 137 -9.57 3.91 -17.44
C ASP A 137 -9.38 2.42 -17.13
N ALA A 138 -10.29 1.58 -17.62
CA ALA A 138 -10.32 0.15 -17.31
C ALA A 138 -9.08 -0.58 -17.86
N ASP A 139 -8.61 -0.20 -19.05
CA ASP A 139 -7.40 -0.79 -19.65
C ASP A 139 -6.16 -0.49 -18.79
N THR A 140 -6.03 0.73 -18.29
CA THR A 140 -4.96 1.12 -17.36
C THR A 140 -5.13 0.40 -16.03
N ALA A 141 -6.35 0.29 -15.50
CA ALA A 141 -6.60 -0.45 -14.27
C ALA A 141 -6.14 -1.91 -14.38
N GLU A 142 -6.47 -2.59 -15.48
CA GLU A 142 -6.05 -3.96 -15.74
C GLU A 142 -4.52 -4.06 -15.80
N GLN A 143 -3.84 -3.17 -16.53
CA GLN A 143 -2.38 -3.15 -16.61
C GLN A 143 -1.72 -3.01 -15.23
N MET A 144 -2.26 -2.14 -14.38
CA MET A 144 -1.76 -1.97 -13.01
C MET A 144 -1.96 -3.25 -12.18
N PHE A 145 -3.12 -3.91 -12.26
CA PHE A 145 -3.34 -5.16 -11.55
C PHE A 145 -2.46 -6.31 -12.05
N GLN A 146 -2.28 -6.43 -13.37
CA GLN A 146 -1.37 -7.42 -13.97
C GLN A 146 0.07 -7.19 -13.48
N ARG A 147 0.52 -5.93 -13.45
CA ARG A 147 1.86 -5.61 -12.92
C ARG A 147 2.00 -5.93 -11.44
N ALA A 148 0.97 -5.65 -10.61
CA ALA A 148 0.98 -6.05 -9.21
C ALA A 148 1.04 -7.57 -9.03
N LEU A 149 0.35 -8.33 -9.89
CA LEU A 149 0.32 -9.78 -9.88
C LEU A 149 1.68 -10.40 -10.25
N GLU A 150 2.41 -9.80 -11.19
CA GLU A 150 3.79 -10.22 -11.51
C GLU A 150 4.72 -10.08 -10.30
N ILE A 151 4.55 -9.02 -9.49
CA ILE A 151 5.40 -8.74 -8.34
C ILE A 151 5.01 -9.61 -7.14
N ARG A 152 3.71 -9.73 -6.85
CA ARG A 152 3.16 -10.52 -5.74
C ARG A 152 2.02 -11.44 -6.19
N PRO A 153 2.34 -12.59 -6.81
CA PRO A 153 1.33 -13.51 -7.33
C PRO A 153 0.42 -14.10 -6.25
N GLU A 154 0.93 -14.24 -5.02
CA GLU A 154 0.21 -14.76 -3.85
C GLU A 154 -0.31 -13.64 -2.93
N GLY A 155 -0.25 -12.37 -3.35
CA GLY A 155 -0.72 -11.24 -2.57
C GLY A 155 -2.24 -11.25 -2.41
N ILE A 156 -2.73 -11.14 -1.18
CA ILE A 156 -4.17 -11.17 -0.90
C ILE A 156 -4.87 -9.95 -1.48
N ASP A 157 -4.37 -8.76 -1.17
CA ASP A 157 -4.85 -7.50 -1.72
C ASP A 157 -4.79 -7.47 -3.25
N VAL A 158 -3.67 -7.93 -3.84
CA VAL A 158 -3.50 -8.01 -5.30
C VAL A 158 -4.63 -8.82 -5.93
N ASN A 159 -4.83 -10.04 -5.46
CA ASN A 159 -5.80 -10.95 -6.04
C ASN A 159 -7.24 -10.56 -5.69
N TYR A 160 -7.49 -9.98 -4.51
CA TYR A 160 -8.82 -9.52 -4.14
C TYR A 160 -9.26 -8.34 -5.01
N TYR A 161 -8.45 -7.27 -5.08
CA TYR A 161 -8.82 -6.09 -5.87
C TYR A 161 -8.93 -6.43 -7.36
N TYR A 162 -8.05 -7.28 -7.88
CA TYR A 162 -8.16 -7.72 -9.27
C TYR A 162 -9.40 -8.58 -9.52
N ALA A 163 -9.78 -9.46 -8.58
CA ALA A 163 -11.03 -10.21 -8.68
C ALA A 163 -12.28 -9.30 -8.67
N THR A 164 -12.25 -8.24 -7.85
CA THR A 164 -13.33 -7.23 -7.83
C THR A 164 -13.46 -6.53 -9.18
N PHE A 165 -12.34 -6.05 -9.73
CA PHE A 165 -12.29 -5.44 -11.07
C PHE A 165 -12.82 -6.39 -12.15
N LEU A 166 -12.30 -7.63 -12.21
CA LEU A 166 -12.72 -8.62 -13.20
C LEU A 166 -14.21 -8.96 -13.12
N ARG A 167 -14.80 -8.96 -11.91
CA ARG A 167 -16.24 -9.14 -11.75
C ARG A 167 -17.02 -7.99 -12.37
N GLU A 168 -16.55 -6.75 -12.16
CA GLU A 168 -17.20 -5.53 -12.66
C GLU A 168 -17.12 -5.44 -14.19
N GLU A 169 -16.02 -5.92 -14.78
CA GLU A 169 -15.86 -6.12 -16.22
C GLU A 169 -16.63 -7.34 -16.78
N GLY A 170 -17.33 -8.11 -15.94
CA GLY A 170 -18.12 -9.27 -16.34
C GLY A 170 -17.31 -10.56 -16.59
N ALA A 171 -16.01 -10.56 -16.30
CA ALA A 171 -15.12 -11.71 -16.39
C ALA A 171 -15.25 -12.65 -15.17
N THR A 172 -16.46 -13.13 -14.89
CA THR A 172 -16.83 -13.88 -13.67
C THR A 172 -15.94 -15.09 -13.37
N GLN A 173 -15.52 -15.84 -14.39
CA GLN A 173 -14.66 -17.01 -14.20
C GLN A 173 -13.26 -16.60 -13.71
N ALA A 174 -12.66 -15.59 -14.32
CA ALA A 174 -11.37 -15.06 -13.91
C ALA A 174 -11.44 -14.42 -12.51
N ALA A 175 -12.51 -13.67 -12.24
CA ALA A 175 -12.79 -13.14 -10.90
C ALA A 175 -12.83 -14.25 -9.84
N ARG A 176 -13.48 -15.39 -10.14
CA ARG A 176 -13.53 -16.53 -9.22
C ARG A 176 -12.15 -17.13 -8.97
N GLU A 177 -11.31 -17.21 -10.00
CA GLU A 177 -9.95 -17.73 -9.87
C GLU A 177 -9.08 -16.84 -8.99
N HIS A 178 -9.11 -15.52 -9.21
CA HIS A 178 -8.37 -14.57 -8.38
C HIS A 178 -8.90 -14.49 -6.96
N ALA A 179 -10.22 -14.51 -6.75
CA ALA A 179 -10.77 -14.52 -5.39
C ALA A 179 -10.36 -15.79 -4.61
N LYS A 180 -10.24 -16.95 -5.27
CA LYS A 180 -9.65 -18.17 -4.65
C LYS A 180 -8.19 -17.99 -4.28
N ARG A 181 -7.39 -17.35 -5.14
CA ARG A 181 -5.98 -17.03 -4.83
C ARG A 181 -5.88 -16.10 -3.64
N ALA A 182 -6.73 -15.07 -3.56
CA ALA A 182 -6.76 -14.16 -2.41
C ALA A 182 -7.09 -14.88 -1.09
N VAL A 183 -8.08 -15.78 -1.09
CA VAL A 183 -8.42 -16.60 0.08
C VAL A 183 -7.23 -17.45 0.56
N ASN A 184 -6.44 -18.01 -0.37
CA ASN A 184 -5.29 -18.86 -0.05
C ASN A 184 -3.96 -18.09 0.02
N GLY A 185 -4.00 -16.76 -0.16
CA GLY A 185 -2.81 -15.93 -0.33
C GLY A 185 -2.06 -15.68 0.96
N SER A 186 -0.90 -15.02 0.82
CA SER A 186 0.00 -14.68 1.92
C SER A 186 -0.23 -13.25 2.41
N ALA A 187 -0.46 -13.09 3.71
CA ALA A 187 -0.55 -11.78 4.34
C ALA A 187 0.84 -11.15 4.48
N ARG A 188 0.95 -9.84 4.27
CA ARG A 188 2.18 -9.08 4.51
C ARG A 188 2.36 -8.90 6.01
N ASP A 189 3.55 -9.20 6.53
CA ASP A 189 3.86 -9.08 7.96
C ASP A 189 3.57 -7.67 8.50
N SER A 190 3.87 -6.64 7.71
CA SER A 190 3.65 -5.23 8.06
C SER A 190 2.22 -4.72 7.83
N ARG A 191 1.32 -5.55 7.27
CA ARG A 191 -0.08 -5.20 6.98
C ARG A 191 -1.04 -6.37 7.22
N LYS A 192 -0.78 -7.16 8.27
CA LYS A 192 -1.48 -8.42 8.47
C LYS A 192 -2.98 -8.20 8.69
N ALA A 193 -3.39 -7.22 9.49
CA ALA A 193 -4.80 -7.03 9.81
C ALA A 193 -5.64 -6.65 8.58
N SER A 194 -5.10 -5.77 7.74
CA SER A 194 -5.75 -5.35 6.49
C SER A 194 -5.78 -6.48 5.45
N ASP A 195 -4.70 -7.26 5.32
CA ASP A 195 -4.68 -8.42 4.42
C ASP A 195 -5.65 -9.53 4.89
N GLU A 196 -5.77 -9.78 6.20
CA GLU A 196 -6.77 -10.72 6.75
C GLU A 196 -8.21 -10.24 6.49
N ALA A 197 -8.50 -8.95 6.65
CA ALA A 197 -9.82 -8.40 6.31
C ALA A 197 -10.14 -8.58 4.81
N LEU A 198 -9.17 -8.34 3.93
CA LEU A 198 -9.35 -8.56 2.49
C LEU A 198 -9.52 -10.05 2.14
N ARG A 199 -8.94 -10.95 2.93
CA ARG A 199 -9.18 -12.40 2.78
C ARG A 199 -10.64 -12.76 3.05
N GLU A 200 -11.23 -12.18 4.09
CA GLU A 200 -12.65 -12.36 4.42
C GLU A 200 -13.57 -11.76 3.34
N ASP A 201 -13.20 -10.59 2.82
CA ASP A 201 -13.90 -9.97 1.69
C ASP A 201 -13.82 -10.85 0.44
N ALA A 202 -12.65 -11.44 0.15
CA ALA A 202 -12.48 -12.37 -0.97
C ALA A 202 -13.32 -13.65 -0.80
N ALA A 203 -13.42 -14.19 0.42
CA ALA A 203 -14.28 -15.32 0.72
C ALA A 203 -15.77 -14.98 0.53
N SER A 204 -16.15 -13.74 0.84
CA SER A 204 -17.51 -13.23 0.60
C SER A 204 -17.78 -13.02 -0.89
N LEU A 205 -16.82 -12.47 -1.63
CA LEU A 205 -16.86 -12.33 -3.09
C LEU A 205 -17.09 -13.69 -3.77
N LEU A 206 -16.35 -14.73 -3.37
CA LEU A 206 -16.50 -16.08 -3.94
C LEU A 206 -17.89 -16.69 -3.78
N LYS A 207 -18.60 -16.37 -2.69
CA LYS A 207 -19.97 -16.85 -2.46
C LYS A 207 -20.99 -16.17 -3.37
N ASN A 208 -20.65 -14.97 -3.86
CA ASN A 208 -21.52 -14.11 -4.65
C ASN A 208 -21.21 -14.13 -6.16
N LEU A 209 -20.13 -14.80 -6.57
CA LEU A 209 -19.78 -15.10 -7.96
C LEU A 209 -20.40 -16.43 -8.39
#